data_AF-A0A2V0PIH8-F1
#
_entry.id   AF-A0A2V0PIH8-F1
#
_cell.length_a   1.000
_cell.length_b   1.000
_cell.length_c   1.000
_cell.angle_alpha   90.00
_cell.angle_beta   90.00
_cell.angle_gamma   90.00
#
_symmetry.space_group_name_H-M   'P 1'
#
loop_
_entity.id
_entity.type
_entity.pdbx_description
1 polymer ?
#
loop_
_entity_poly.entity_id
_entity_poly.type
_entity_poly.pdbx_seq_one_letter_code
_entity_poly.pdbx_strand_id
1 'polypeptide(L)'
;MPAREQELQGQQAEPAAHRLVVADELGMLKVVQVPAGPKWEDASVVATWGKPDRAGRVVALCAAVPAGLEAGAPSLLAVGRAGGRVELLDGATGAALAAWQAAAGGQQRAAASARDAGAGVVGLHCLGGGSGWGQASSAAELTVGLRVLSVTGGGRTCIHARAQGEDVAQWEEVAGFQAAPSVAATALSSDCAALAVGGEGCQLSLWDVAAQTRAWQAKGAKPNAIGLVDHPYVTAAAFLSDWAGRGGSDGEVGACSMGRRVVVVGNTSHKLLIYDTAAGRRPQLEVAWRDARITALVADGDQRVWAANGAGAVEALDLRAGRMTGGLKGAGGSVRALALHPGGQPLIASAGLDRFVRVHSTDSRANLGRAYVKQQLTAVAWLPPLAVAPGAAAAAAADTKGAAREGLQRSRGGRTPSQPVGDDSDAAASDGSSSDEGGKRGGSRKGGGGGSGSSSDSDDEGAGRHGQRLKLGGGRGGGRSGGKRKGGRGKGGRGSKKARA
;
A
#
# COMPACT_ATOMS: atom_id res chain seq x y z
N MET A 1 34.36 -43.18 32.90
CA MET A 1 32.90 -43.13 32.68
C MET A 1 32.50 -41.72 32.24
N PRO A 2 32.62 -41.37 30.94
CA PRO A 2 32.16 -40.09 30.42
C PRO A 2 30.73 -40.24 29.87
N ALA A 3 29.72 -39.76 30.60
CA ALA A 3 28.32 -39.86 30.19
C ALA A 3 27.48 -38.72 30.79
N ARG A 4 27.69 -37.47 30.33
CA ARG A 4 26.79 -36.33 30.57
C ARG A 4 27.04 -35.07 29.71
N GLU A 5 27.56 -35.26 28.50
CA GLU A 5 27.89 -34.14 27.58
C GLU A 5 27.20 -34.24 26.21
N GLN A 6 26.18 -35.10 26.08
CA GLN A 6 25.38 -35.28 24.86
C GLN A 6 23.89 -35.36 25.17
N GLU A 7 23.26 -34.22 25.40
CA GLU A 7 21.85 -33.97 25.12
C GLU A 7 21.57 -32.45 25.18
N LEU A 8 20.65 -31.94 24.36
CA LEU A 8 20.14 -30.56 24.37
C LEU A 8 21.10 -29.42 23.92
N GLN A 9 21.96 -29.66 22.94
CA GLN A 9 22.12 -28.65 21.88
C GLN A 9 20.98 -28.83 20.88
N GLY A 10 19.83 -28.24 21.22
CA GLY A 10 18.69 -28.18 20.31
C GLY A 10 19.09 -27.52 19.00
N GLN A 11 18.70 -28.12 17.88
CA GLN A 11 18.94 -27.60 16.55
C GLN A 11 18.36 -26.18 16.44
N GLN A 12 19.22 -25.17 16.53
CA GLN A 12 18.87 -23.81 16.13
C GLN A 12 18.78 -23.81 14.60
N ALA A 13 17.60 -24.20 14.08
CA ALA A 13 17.21 -23.82 12.74
C ALA A 13 17.35 -22.30 12.63
N GLU A 14 18.15 -21.82 11.68
CA GLU A 14 18.23 -20.38 11.44
C GLU A 14 16.81 -19.85 11.18
N PRO A 15 16.39 -18.76 11.85
CA PRO A 15 15.01 -18.30 11.75
C PRO A 15 14.74 -17.91 10.30
N ALA A 16 13.68 -18.49 9.72
CA ALA A 16 13.39 -18.39 8.30
C ALA A 16 13.37 -16.93 7.83
N ALA A 17 14.30 -16.57 6.95
CA ALA A 17 14.45 -15.21 6.46
C ALA A 17 13.18 -14.77 5.72
N HIS A 18 12.60 -13.65 6.13
CA HIS A 18 11.38 -13.15 5.49
C HIS A 18 11.68 -12.70 4.06
N ARG A 19 10.71 -12.90 3.17
CA ARG A 19 10.85 -12.60 1.75
C ARG A 19 9.76 -11.64 1.29
N LEU A 20 10.20 -10.60 0.60
CA LEU A 20 9.38 -9.52 0.08
C LEU A 20 9.58 -9.42 -1.43
N VAL A 21 8.52 -9.13 -2.16
CA VAL A 21 8.61 -8.70 -3.56
C VAL A 21 8.13 -7.26 -3.65
N VAL A 22 8.90 -6.42 -4.33
CA VAL A 22 8.55 -5.02 -4.58
C VAL A 22 8.59 -4.70 -6.06
N ALA A 23 7.60 -3.93 -6.50
CA ALA A 23 7.48 -3.44 -7.87
C ALA A 23 8.09 -2.05 -8.00
N ASP A 24 8.82 -1.80 -9.08
CA ASP A 24 9.36 -0.48 -9.39
C ASP A 24 8.66 0.24 -10.56
N GLU A 25 8.93 1.54 -10.68
CA GLU A 25 8.38 2.40 -11.74
C GLU A 25 8.83 2.02 -13.16
N LEU A 26 9.84 1.15 -13.29
CA LEU A 26 10.33 0.59 -14.54
C LEU A 26 9.69 -0.77 -14.85
N GLY A 27 8.68 -1.20 -14.09
CA GLY A 27 7.93 -2.44 -14.37
C GLY A 27 8.67 -3.74 -14.03
N MET A 28 9.81 -3.66 -13.34
CA MET A 28 10.54 -4.81 -12.81
C MET A 28 10.06 -5.14 -11.40
N LEU A 29 10.26 -6.40 -10.99
CA LEU A 29 10.04 -6.86 -9.63
C LEU A 29 11.39 -7.17 -8.97
N LYS A 30 11.55 -6.81 -7.70
CA LYS A 30 12.77 -7.06 -6.93
C LYS A 30 12.42 -7.87 -5.70
N VAL A 31 13.12 -8.98 -5.53
CA VAL A 31 13.00 -9.84 -4.35
C VAL A 31 13.97 -9.33 -3.30
N VAL A 32 13.44 -8.91 -2.16
CA VAL A 32 14.22 -8.51 -0.98
C VAL A 32 14.11 -9.64 0.03
N GLN A 33 15.27 -10.10 0.53
CA GLN A 33 15.34 -11.05 1.64
C GLN A 33 15.78 -10.29 2.89
N VAL A 34 15.10 -10.56 3.99
CA VAL A 34 15.31 -9.93 5.28
C VAL A 34 15.65 -11.02 6.30
N PRO A 35 16.91 -11.15 6.71
CA PRO A 35 17.30 -12.12 7.74
C PRO A 35 16.53 -11.86 9.04
N ALA A 36 16.01 -12.92 9.65
CA ALA A 36 15.37 -12.85 10.95
C ALA A 36 16.41 -12.88 12.10
N GLY A 37 16.00 -12.54 13.32
CA GLY A 37 16.91 -12.43 14.47
C GLY A 37 17.66 -11.09 14.50
N PRO A 38 18.90 -10.99 15.01
CA PRO A 38 19.60 -9.71 15.18
C PRO A 38 20.10 -9.08 13.86
N LYS A 39 19.87 -9.70 12.71
CA LYS A 39 20.43 -9.34 11.40
C LYS A 39 19.45 -8.64 10.44
N TRP A 40 18.38 -8.02 10.96
CA TRP A 40 17.39 -7.31 10.13
C TRP A 40 18.01 -6.20 9.26
N GLU A 41 19.16 -5.63 9.66
CA GLU A 41 19.89 -4.60 8.92
C GLU A 41 20.55 -5.13 7.63
N ASP A 42 20.81 -6.44 7.54
CA ASP A 42 21.40 -7.12 6.36
C ASP A 42 20.37 -7.34 5.21
N ALA A 43 19.22 -6.66 5.29
CA ALA A 43 18.14 -6.74 4.30
C ALA A 43 18.63 -6.30 2.91
N SER A 44 18.57 -7.21 1.94
CA SER A 44 19.22 -7.05 0.63
C SER A 44 18.38 -7.59 -0.53
N VAL A 45 18.67 -7.09 -1.74
CA VAL A 45 18.02 -7.54 -2.98
C VAL A 45 18.72 -8.81 -3.45
N VAL A 46 18.00 -9.93 -3.47
CA VAL A 46 18.55 -11.25 -3.86
C VAL A 46 18.21 -11.64 -5.30
N ALA A 47 17.14 -11.09 -5.88
CA ALA A 47 16.78 -11.31 -7.28
C ALA A 47 16.07 -10.09 -7.89
N THR A 48 16.11 -9.98 -9.22
CA THR A 48 15.30 -9.05 -10.01
C THR A 48 14.64 -9.84 -11.14
N TRP A 49 13.34 -9.65 -11.32
CA TRP A 49 12.52 -10.35 -12.31
C TRP A 49 11.91 -9.39 -13.32
N GLY A 50 11.73 -9.87 -14.55
CA GLY A 50 11.23 -9.09 -15.68
C GLY A 50 12.30 -8.25 -16.38
N LYS A 51 11.87 -7.50 -17.40
CA LYS A 51 12.66 -6.53 -18.15
C LYS A 51 12.13 -5.12 -17.87
N PRO A 52 12.95 -4.05 -17.98
CA PRO A 52 12.48 -2.70 -17.79
C PRO A 52 11.48 -2.29 -18.89
N ASP A 53 10.25 -2.00 -18.47
CA ASP A 53 9.18 -1.41 -19.28
C ASP A 53 8.44 -0.35 -18.43
N ARG A 54 8.69 0.92 -18.76
CA ARG A 54 8.07 2.07 -18.08
C ARG A 54 6.61 2.29 -18.49
N ALA A 55 6.19 1.84 -19.67
CA ALA A 55 4.81 1.93 -20.12
C ALA A 55 3.96 0.87 -19.39
N GLY A 56 4.41 -0.39 -19.42
CA GLY A 56 3.88 -1.50 -18.63
C GLY A 56 4.34 -1.54 -17.18
N ARG A 57 4.56 -0.38 -16.53
CA ARG A 57 4.96 -0.32 -15.11
C ARG A 57 3.97 -1.11 -14.24
N VAL A 58 4.47 -1.78 -13.22
CA VAL A 58 3.63 -2.54 -12.29
C VAL A 58 2.96 -1.58 -11.32
N VAL A 59 1.66 -1.77 -11.09
CA VAL A 59 0.79 -0.87 -10.33
C VAL A 59 0.02 -1.59 -9.22
N ALA A 60 -0.23 -2.89 -9.37
CA ALA A 60 -0.81 -3.73 -8.33
C ALA A 60 -0.06 -5.07 -8.23
N LEU A 61 0.06 -5.58 -7.00
CA LEU A 61 0.61 -6.89 -6.70
C LEU A 61 -0.34 -7.61 -5.74
N CYS A 62 -0.58 -8.89 -5.97
CA CYS A 62 -1.29 -9.75 -5.02
C CYS A 62 -0.57 -11.11 -4.96
N ALA A 63 -0.07 -11.47 -3.77
CA ALA A 63 0.49 -12.80 -3.53
C ALA A 63 -0.64 -13.73 -3.07
N ALA A 64 -0.75 -14.90 -3.69
CA ALA A 64 -1.67 -15.95 -3.30
C ALA A 64 -0.85 -17.07 -2.65
N VAL A 65 -1.09 -17.32 -1.36
CA VAL A 65 -0.33 -18.29 -0.56
C VAL A 65 -1.32 -19.14 0.25
N PRO A 66 -1.29 -20.49 0.20
CA PRO A 66 -2.40 -21.31 0.70
C PRO A 66 -2.37 -21.56 2.20
N ALA A 67 -1.17 -21.64 2.78
CA ALA A 67 -0.90 -22.12 4.13
C ALA A 67 -0.07 -21.11 4.95
N GLY A 68 -0.32 -19.81 4.75
CA GLY A 68 0.53 -18.76 5.32
C GLY A 68 1.95 -18.76 4.73
N LEU A 69 2.91 -18.14 5.42
CA LEU A 69 4.28 -17.93 4.91
C LEU A 69 5.27 -18.99 5.44
N GLU A 70 4.89 -20.26 5.38
CA GLU A 70 5.80 -21.35 5.70
C GLU A 70 6.95 -21.45 4.68
N ALA A 71 8.13 -21.86 5.14
CA ALA A 71 9.32 -21.93 4.31
C ALA A 71 9.20 -23.05 3.27
N GLY A 72 9.35 -22.72 2.00
CA GLY A 72 9.19 -23.65 0.88
C GLY A 72 7.74 -23.86 0.41
N ALA A 73 6.75 -23.23 1.05
CA ALA A 73 5.37 -23.33 0.60
C ALA A 73 5.22 -22.80 -0.84
N PRO A 74 4.48 -23.49 -1.73
CA PRO A 74 4.22 -22.97 -3.07
C PRO A 74 3.40 -21.69 -2.98
N SER A 75 3.69 -20.76 -3.88
CA SER A 75 3.03 -19.45 -3.90
C SER A 75 2.92 -18.93 -5.33
N LEU A 76 1.92 -18.09 -5.55
CA LEU A 76 1.71 -17.40 -6.81
C LEU A 76 1.76 -15.89 -6.59
N LEU A 77 2.26 -15.16 -7.59
CA LEU A 77 2.28 -13.71 -7.59
C LEU A 77 1.52 -13.20 -8.82
N ALA A 78 0.35 -12.62 -8.58
CA ALA A 78 -0.39 -11.90 -9.61
C ALA A 78 0.13 -10.46 -9.70
N VAL A 79 0.38 -10.01 -10.93
CA VAL A 79 1.04 -8.73 -11.25
C VAL A 79 0.15 -7.94 -12.21
N GLY A 80 -0.29 -6.75 -11.78
CA GLY A 80 -1.13 -5.86 -12.57
C GLY A 80 -0.29 -4.73 -13.16
N ARG A 81 -0.34 -4.55 -14.49
CA ARG A 81 0.40 -3.51 -15.22
C ARG A 81 -0.48 -2.32 -15.62
N ALA A 82 0.15 -1.16 -15.75
CA ALA A 82 -0.51 0.08 -16.16
C ALA A 82 -1.08 0.05 -17.59
N GLY A 83 -0.64 -0.88 -18.45
CA GLY A 83 -1.22 -1.13 -19.77
C GLY A 83 -2.45 -2.07 -19.78
N GLY A 84 -2.95 -2.46 -18.60
CA GLY A 84 -4.10 -3.36 -18.48
C GLY A 84 -3.76 -4.86 -18.56
N ARG A 85 -2.49 -5.22 -18.80
CA ARG A 85 -2.03 -6.62 -18.74
C ARG A 85 -2.00 -7.12 -17.29
N VAL A 86 -2.43 -8.36 -17.09
CA VAL A 86 -2.22 -9.14 -15.86
C VAL A 86 -1.25 -10.28 -16.18
N GLU A 87 -0.29 -10.51 -15.30
CA GLU A 87 0.65 -11.62 -15.37
C GLU A 87 0.57 -12.45 -14.08
N LEU A 88 0.68 -13.77 -14.21
CA LEU A 88 0.78 -14.69 -13.08
C LEU A 88 2.16 -15.33 -13.09
N LEU A 89 2.90 -15.15 -12.00
CA LEU A 89 4.25 -15.67 -11.81
C LEU A 89 4.27 -16.72 -10.70
N ASP A 90 5.18 -17.68 -10.80
CA ASP A 90 5.59 -18.50 -9.66
C ASP A 90 6.27 -17.62 -8.61
N GLY A 91 5.75 -17.64 -7.37
CA GLY A 91 6.28 -16.88 -6.25
C GLY A 91 7.65 -17.37 -5.79
N ALA A 92 8.05 -18.62 -6.06
CA ALA A 92 9.39 -19.12 -5.76
C ALA A 92 10.43 -18.55 -6.75
N THR A 93 10.28 -18.83 -8.04
CA THR A 93 11.30 -18.53 -9.07
C THR A 93 11.14 -17.18 -9.77
N GLY A 94 9.92 -16.63 -9.84
CA GLY A 94 9.57 -15.51 -10.70
C GLY A 94 9.28 -15.90 -12.16
N ALA A 95 9.23 -17.20 -12.48
CA ALA A 95 8.88 -17.68 -13.82
C ALA A 95 7.43 -17.31 -14.17
N ALA A 96 7.21 -16.87 -15.40
CA ALA A 96 5.88 -16.54 -15.90
C ALA A 96 5.10 -17.82 -16.22
N LEU A 97 3.91 -17.96 -15.61
CA LEU A 97 3.02 -19.10 -15.80
C LEU A 97 1.90 -18.77 -16.80
N ALA A 98 1.35 -17.56 -16.71
CA ALA A 98 0.26 -17.10 -17.57
C ALA A 98 0.25 -15.57 -17.69
N ALA A 99 -0.38 -15.05 -18.75
CA ALA A 99 -0.64 -13.62 -18.90
C ALA A 99 -1.83 -13.35 -19.82
N TRP A 100 -2.66 -12.38 -19.45
CA TRP A 100 -3.88 -12.01 -20.17
C TRP A 100 -4.16 -10.50 -20.03
N GLN A 101 -5.22 -10.01 -20.69
CA GLN A 101 -5.67 -8.63 -20.54
C GLN A 101 -6.76 -8.55 -19.45
N ALA A 102 -6.65 -7.62 -18.51
CA ALA A 102 -7.57 -7.45 -17.37
C ALA A 102 -9.03 -7.22 -17.78
N ALA A 103 -9.25 -6.74 -19.00
CA ALA A 103 -10.55 -6.64 -19.64
C ALA A 103 -10.35 -6.89 -21.13
N ALA A 104 -11.08 -7.86 -21.70
CA ALA A 104 -11.19 -7.95 -23.15
C ALA A 104 -11.84 -6.67 -23.70
N GLY A 105 -11.43 -6.24 -24.89
CA GLY A 105 -11.92 -5.02 -25.53
C GLY A 105 -13.37 -5.13 -26.00
N GLY A 106 -14.34 -5.15 -25.07
CA GLY A 106 -15.75 -5.00 -25.36
C GLY A 106 -16.00 -3.68 -26.10
N GLN A 107 -16.94 -3.69 -27.05
CA GLN A 107 -17.16 -2.60 -28.01
C GLN A 107 -17.37 -1.23 -27.33
N GLN A 108 -16.27 -0.50 -27.14
CA GLN A 108 -16.25 0.87 -26.65
C GLN A 108 -16.90 1.76 -27.72
N ARG A 109 -18.19 2.07 -27.55
CA ARG A 109 -18.92 2.93 -28.49
C ARG A 109 -18.18 4.25 -28.63
N ALA A 110 -17.81 4.61 -29.85
CA ALA A 110 -16.71 5.53 -30.11
C ALA A 110 -16.89 6.92 -29.47
N ALA A 111 -15.93 7.30 -28.62
CA ALA A 111 -15.67 8.68 -28.21
C ALA A 111 -14.14 8.88 -28.15
N ALA A 112 -13.52 9.01 -29.33
CA ALA A 112 -12.09 9.24 -29.43
C ALA A 112 -11.74 10.69 -29.02
N SER A 113 -11.20 10.89 -27.81
CA SER A 113 -10.29 12.01 -27.43
C SER A 113 -9.95 12.11 -25.92
N ALA A 114 -9.98 11.03 -25.13
CA ALA A 114 -9.66 11.10 -23.69
C ALA A 114 -8.70 10.01 -23.12
N ARG A 115 -7.80 9.48 -23.96
CA ARG A 115 -6.58 8.69 -23.60
C ARG A 115 -6.79 7.33 -22.90
N ASP A 116 -5.79 6.45 -23.01
CA ASP A 116 -5.74 5.08 -22.47
C ASP A 116 -5.75 4.94 -20.92
N ALA A 117 -6.06 6.03 -20.19
CA ALA A 117 -6.04 6.07 -18.73
C ALA A 117 -7.03 5.08 -18.07
N GLY A 118 -8.11 4.71 -18.77
CA GLY A 118 -9.12 3.78 -18.27
C GLY A 118 -8.75 2.29 -18.37
N ALA A 119 -7.76 1.92 -19.19
CA ALA A 119 -7.43 0.52 -19.46
C ALA A 119 -6.49 -0.12 -18.42
N GLY A 120 -5.69 0.70 -17.73
CA GLY A 120 -4.70 0.23 -16.75
C GLY A 120 -5.31 -0.46 -15.54
N VAL A 121 -4.64 -1.49 -15.02
CA VAL A 121 -5.04 -2.15 -13.76
C VAL A 121 -4.86 -1.18 -12.59
N VAL A 122 -5.82 -1.15 -11.67
CA VAL A 122 -5.77 -0.37 -10.41
C VAL A 122 -5.98 -1.29 -9.21
N GLY A 123 -6.88 -2.27 -9.32
CA GLY A 123 -7.11 -3.30 -8.32
C GLY A 123 -6.72 -4.68 -8.83
N LEU A 124 -6.10 -5.50 -7.97
CA LEU A 124 -5.79 -6.89 -8.26
C LEU A 124 -5.88 -7.71 -6.97
N HIS A 125 -6.72 -8.74 -6.97
CA HIS A 125 -6.99 -9.57 -5.80
C HIS A 125 -7.08 -11.04 -6.21
N CYS A 126 -6.45 -11.92 -5.44
CA CYS A 126 -6.53 -13.37 -5.66
C CYS A 126 -7.66 -13.95 -4.81
N LEU A 127 -8.61 -14.62 -5.46
CA LEU A 127 -9.67 -15.40 -4.83
C LEU A 127 -9.19 -16.86 -4.82
N GLY A 128 -8.69 -17.34 -3.68
CA GLY A 128 -8.36 -18.75 -3.49
C GLY A 128 -9.59 -19.59 -3.18
N GLY A 129 -9.39 -20.89 -2.90
CA GLY A 129 -10.41 -21.71 -2.21
C GLY A 129 -11.12 -22.78 -3.03
N GLY A 130 -10.46 -23.39 -4.02
CA GLY A 130 -10.87 -24.72 -4.49
C GLY A 130 -10.69 -25.78 -3.39
N SER A 131 -11.44 -26.88 -3.45
CA SER A 131 -11.14 -28.06 -2.63
C SER A 131 -9.76 -28.60 -3.00
N GLY A 132 -8.85 -28.70 -2.03
CA GLY A 132 -7.46 -29.11 -2.27
C GLY A 132 -6.45 -27.98 -2.49
N TRP A 133 -6.89 -26.70 -2.51
CA TRP A 133 -5.96 -25.56 -2.73
C TRP A 133 -4.83 -25.47 -1.69
N GLY A 134 -5.11 -25.87 -0.45
CA GLY A 134 -4.12 -25.97 0.64
C GLY A 134 -3.26 -27.24 0.63
N GLN A 135 -3.49 -28.17 -0.30
CA GLN A 135 -2.74 -29.42 -0.45
C GLN A 135 -1.80 -29.42 -1.67
N ALA A 136 -1.86 -28.37 -2.51
CA ALA A 136 -0.99 -28.22 -3.67
C ALA A 136 0.48 -28.18 -3.25
N SER A 137 1.31 -28.91 -3.98
CA SER A 137 2.75 -29.03 -3.78
C SER A 137 3.55 -28.10 -4.70
N SER A 138 2.94 -27.61 -5.78
CA SER A 138 3.58 -26.78 -6.79
C SER A 138 2.77 -25.52 -7.15
N ALA A 139 3.45 -24.50 -7.67
CA ALA A 139 2.79 -23.29 -8.18
C ALA A 139 1.84 -23.59 -9.36
N ALA A 140 2.13 -24.61 -10.16
CA ALA A 140 1.27 -25.06 -11.25
C ALA A 140 -0.04 -25.67 -10.72
N GLU A 141 0.02 -26.52 -9.69
CA GLU A 141 -1.17 -27.05 -9.01
C GLU A 141 -2.02 -25.92 -8.40
N LEU A 142 -1.39 -24.90 -7.81
CA LEU A 142 -2.13 -23.75 -7.26
C LEU A 142 -2.93 -22.96 -8.30
N THR A 143 -2.59 -23.02 -9.58
CA THR A 143 -3.46 -22.40 -10.61
C THR A 143 -4.82 -23.09 -10.72
N VAL A 144 -4.92 -24.37 -10.34
CA VAL A 144 -6.17 -25.14 -10.35
C VAL A 144 -7.04 -24.70 -9.17
N GLY A 145 -8.09 -23.93 -9.46
CA GLY A 145 -8.97 -23.35 -8.44
C GLY A 145 -8.61 -21.93 -7.99
N LEU A 146 -7.54 -21.33 -8.53
CA LEU A 146 -7.31 -19.89 -8.39
C LEU A 146 -8.28 -19.12 -9.29
N ARG A 147 -8.84 -18.03 -8.76
CA ARG A 147 -9.43 -16.97 -9.58
C ARG A 147 -8.73 -15.65 -9.29
N VAL A 148 -8.51 -14.83 -10.32
CA VAL A 148 -7.88 -13.52 -10.19
C VAL A 148 -8.89 -12.45 -10.57
N LEU A 149 -9.24 -11.61 -9.60
CA LEU A 149 -10.11 -10.45 -9.78
C LEU A 149 -9.25 -9.23 -10.09
N SER A 150 -9.44 -8.65 -11.27
CA SER A 150 -8.76 -7.44 -11.74
C SER A 150 -9.76 -6.30 -11.96
N VAL A 151 -9.39 -5.10 -11.54
CA VAL A 151 -10.20 -3.87 -11.70
C VAL A 151 -9.38 -2.83 -12.44
N THR A 152 -9.90 -2.30 -13.55
CA THR A 152 -9.24 -1.25 -14.33
C THR A 152 -9.54 0.16 -13.78
N GLY A 153 -8.77 1.16 -14.18
CA GLY A 153 -9.01 2.57 -13.81
C GLY A 153 -10.33 3.12 -14.34
N GLY A 154 -10.80 2.61 -15.49
CA GLY A 154 -12.16 2.85 -16.01
C GLY A 154 -13.24 2.01 -15.31
N GLY A 155 -12.90 1.27 -14.26
CA GLY A 155 -13.81 0.53 -13.38
C GLY A 155 -14.51 -0.69 -13.99
N ARG A 156 -13.99 -1.23 -15.09
CA ARG A 156 -14.32 -2.59 -15.52
C ARG A 156 -13.65 -3.56 -14.54
N THR A 157 -14.46 -4.43 -13.95
CA THR A 157 -14.00 -5.49 -13.05
C THR A 157 -14.22 -6.82 -13.74
N CYS A 158 -13.18 -7.63 -13.88
CA CYS A 158 -13.24 -8.96 -14.46
C CYS A 158 -12.62 -10.00 -13.51
N ILE A 159 -13.18 -11.21 -13.51
CA ILE A 159 -12.66 -12.37 -12.78
C ILE A 159 -12.18 -13.38 -13.81
N HIS A 160 -10.89 -13.68 -13.77
CA HIS A 160 -10.28 -14.68 -14.64
C HIS A 160 -10.01 -15.97 -13.85
N ALA A 161 -10.15 -17.11 -14.51
CA ALA A 161 -9.73 -18.41 -14.00
C ALA A 161 -8.94 -19.16 -15.07
N ARG A 162 -8.15 -20.14 -14.65
CA ARG A 162 -7.50 -21.08 -15.57
C ARG A 162 -8.56 -21.89 -16.32
N ALA A 163 -8.43 -21.99 -17.63
CA ALA A 163 -9.32 -22.77 -18.49
C ALA A 163 -9.23 -24.28 -18.19
N GLN A 164 -10.25 -25.05 -18.55
CA GLN A 164 -10.29 -26.49 -18.32
C GLN A 164 -9.35 -27.23 -19.31
N GLY A 165 -8.08 -27.37 -18.95
CA GLY A 165 -7.07 -28.07 -19.75
C GLY A 165 -5.71 -28.20 -19.05
N GLU A 166 -4.80 -29.00 -19.62
CA GLU A 166 -3.46 -29.22 -19.06
C GLU A 166 -2.55 -27.99 -19.15
N ASP A 167 -2.82 -27.07 -20.09
CA ASP A 167 -2.09 -25.83 -20.24
C ASP A 167 -2.34 -24.88 -19.04
N VAL A 168 -1.25 -24.39 -18.44
CA VAL A 168 -1.27 -23.45 -17.30
C VAL A 168 -1.43 -22.01 -17.79
N ALA A 169 -1.06 -21.73 -19.04
CA ALA A 169 -1.07 -20.38 -19.62
C ALA A 169 -2.46 -19.91 -20.07
N GLN A 170 -3.42 -20.82 -20.24
CA GLN A 170 -4.76 -20.51 -20.73
C GLN A 170 -5.69 -20.04 -19.60
N TRP A 171 -6.12 -18.78 -19.69
CA TRP A 171 -6.99 -18.11 -18.72
C TRP A 171 -8.15 -17.42 -19.44
N GLU A 172 -9.36 -17.56 -18.90
CA GLU A 172 -10.59 -17.04 -19.49
C GLU A 172 -11.35 -16.10 -18.54
N GLU A 173 -12.09 -15.14 -19.08
CA GLU A 173 -12.97 -14.24 -18.31
C GLU A 173 -14.25 -15.01 -17.92
N VAL A 174 -14.33 -15.42 -16.65
CA VAL A 174 -15.48 -16.17 -16.10
C VAL A 174 -16.63 -15.23 -15.70
N ALA A 175 -16.29 -13.98 -15.35
CA ALA A 175 -17.25 -12.96 -14.94
C ALA A 175 -16.71 -11.56 -15.22
N GLY A 176 -17.59 -10.60 -15.53
CA GLY A 176 -17.15 -9.22 -15.74
C GLY A 176 -18.28 -8.18 -15.72
N PHE A 177 -18.11 -7.16 -14.88
CA PHE A 177 -19.12 -6.13 -14.61
C PHE A 177 -18.49 -4.72 -14.51
N GLN A 178 -19.33 -3.68 -14.61
CA GLN A 178 -18.91 -2.29 -14.54
C GLN A 178 -19.15 -1.71 -13.14
N ALA A 179 -18.09 -1.55 -12.35
CA ALA A 179 -18.21 -1.15 -10.95
C ALA A 179 -18.45 0.36 -10.74
N ALA A 180 -17.64 1.18 -11.40
CA ALA A 180 -17.68 2.66 -11.36
C ALA A 180 -17.11 3.23 -12.68
N PRO A 181 -17.32 4.52 -13.01
CA PRO A 181 -16.70 5.14 -14.19
C PRO A 181 -15.22 5.55 -13.97
N SER A 182 -14.78 5.72 -12.73
CA SER A 182 -13.40 6.03 -12.36
C SER A 182 -13.05 5.32 -11.05
N VAL A 183 -11.92 4.61 -11.03
CA VAL A 183 -11.43 3.84 -9.88
C VAL A 183 -9.99 4.20 -9.60
N ALA A 184 -9.72 4.57 -8.35
CA ALA A 184 -8.36 4.81 -7.84
C ALA A 184 -8.03 3.94 -6.61
N ALA A 185 -9.04 3.33 -5.98
CA ALA A 185 -8.88 2.45 -4.84
C ALA A 185 -9.79 1.23 -4.93
N THR A 186 -9.27 0.07 -4.55
CA THR A 186 -10.04 -1.15 -4.36
C THR A 186 -9.59 -1.87 -3.09
N ALA A 187 -10.50 -2.60 -2.46
CA ALA A 187 -10.17 -3.57 -1.42
C ALA A 187 -11.12 -4.76 -1.56
N LEU A 188 -10.65 -5.96 -1.19
CA LEU A 188 -11.45 -7.17 -1.10
C LEU A 188 -11.63 -7.54 0.39
N SER A 189 -12.79 -8.08 0.76
CA SER A 189 -12.98 -8.64 2.10
C SER A 189 -12.20 -9.94 2.30
N SER A 190 -11.93 -10.30 3.55
CA SER A 190 -11.18 -11.50 3.94
C SER A 190 -11.80 -12.81 3.43
N ASP A 191 -13.12 -12.86 3.32
CA ASP A 191 -13.90 -13.99 2.77
C ASP A 191 -14.11 -13.92 1.25
N CYS A 192 -13.43 -13.00 0.56
CA CYS A 192 -13.49 -12.80 -0.90
C CYS A 192 -14.88 -12.45 -1.48
N ALA A 193 -15.91 -12.25 -0.64
CA ALA A 193 -17.27 -11.98 -1.09
C ALA A 193 -17.50 -10.52 -1.52
N ALA A 194 -16.87 -9.55 -0.85
CA ALA A 194 -17.15 -8.13 -1.00
C ALA A 194 -15.98 -7.37 -1.65
N LEU A 195 -16.25 -6.70 -2.77
CA LEU A 195 -15.31 -5.77 -3.39
C LEU A 195 -15.72 -4.32 -3.08
N ALA A 196 -14.86 -3.60 -2.35
CA ALA A 196 -14.97 -2.16 -2.18
C ALA A 196 -14.29 -1.44 -3.35
N VAL A 197 -14.99 -0.47 -3.94
CA VAL A 197 -14.51 0.32 -5.09
C VAL A 197 -14.79 1.81 -4.86
N GLY A 198 -13.79 2.65 -5.11
CA GLY A 198 -13.93 4.11 -5.13
C GLY A 198 -12.85 4.78 -5.99
N GLY A 199 -13.07 6.06 -6.31
CA GLY A 199 -12.18 6.82 -7.17
C GLY A 199 -12.58 8.28 -7.30
N GLU A 200 -12.13 8.92 -8.38
CA GLU A 200 -12.42 10.33 -8.67
C GLU A 200 -13.91 10.53 -9.00
N GLY A 201 -14.57 11.48 -8.32
CA GLY A 201 -16.02 11.71 -8.43
C GLY A 201 -16.92 10.58 -7.90
N CYS A 202 -16.34 9.42 -7.57
CA CYS A 202 -17.07 8.19 -7.27
C CYS A 202 -17.15 7.93 -5.76
N GLN A 203 -18.37 7.95 -5.22
CA GLN A 203 -18.65 7.53 -3.84
C GLN A 203 -18.30 6.04 -3.65
N LEU A 204 -17.84 5.68 -2.45
CA LEU A 204 -17.57 4.28 -2.08
C LEU A 204 -18.77 3.39 -2.43
N SER A 205 -18.54 2.35 -3.20
CA SER A 205 -19.52 1.31 -3.52
C SER A 205 -18.98 -0.06 -3.11
N LEU A 206 -19.85 -0.92 -2.59
CA LEU A 206 -19.53 -2.31 -2.31
C LEU A 206 -20.31 -3.20 -3.26
N TRP A 207 -19.59 -4.14 -3.87
CA TRP A 207 -20.08 -5.08 -4.85
C TRP A 207 -20.01 -6.49 -4.28
N ASP A 208 -21.08 -7.27 -4.49
CA ASP A 208 -21.08 -8.71 -4.28
C ASP A 208 -20.33 -9.35 -5.45
N VAL A 209 -19.22 -10.03 -5.17
CA VAL A 209 -18.32 -10.61 -6.18
C VAL A 209 -18.96 -11.81 -6.87
N ALA A 210 -19.81 -12.58 -6.16
CA ALA A 210 -20.47 -13.76 -6.71
C ALA A 210 -21.71 -13.35 -7.53
N ALA A 211 -22.54 -12.45 -6.99
CA ALA A 211 -23.74 -11.97 -7.65
C ALA A 211 -23.48 -10.90 -8.73
N GLN A 212 -22.27 -10.33 -8.79
CA GLN A 212 -21.88 -9.26 -9.73
C GLN A 212 -22.77 -8.00 -9.65
N THR A 213 -23.34 -7.71 -8.48
CA THR A 213 -24.26 -6.59 -8.25
C THR A 213 -23.76 -5.64 -7.18
N ARG A 214 -24.18 -4.37 -7.26
CA ARG A 214 -23.86 -3.33 -6.27
C ARG A 214 -24.75 -3.52 -5.03
N ALA A 215 -24.26 -4.26 -4.04
CA ALA A 215 -24.95 -4.48 -2.78
C ALA A 215 -25.14 -3.20 -1.95
N TRP A 216 -24.17 -2.28 -1.97
CA TRP A 216 -24.21 -1.06 -1.15
C TRP A 216 -23.51 0.12 -1.82
N GLN A 217 -23.95 1.34 -1.48
CA GLN A 217 -23.27 2.57 -1.90
C GLN A 217 -23.37 3.62 -0.79
N ALA A 218 -22.25 4.32 -0.54
CA ALA A 218 -22.22 5.46 0.34
C ALA A 218 -23.14 6.57 -0.20
N LYS A 219 -23.66 7.39 0.71
CA LYS A 219 -24.40 8.60 0.39
C LYS A 219 -23.43 9.78 0.48
N GLY A 220 -23.36 10.56 -0.60
CA GLY A 220 -22.52 11.74 -0.68
C GLY A 220 -22.74 12.77 0.44
N ALA A 221 -21.80 13.71 0.52
CA ALA A 221 -21.93 14.88 1.37
C ALA A 221 -23.24 15.64 1.06
N LYS A 222 -23.72 16.42 2.04
CA LYS A 222 -24.78 17.37 1.75
C LYS A 222 -24.22 18.47 0.83
N PRO A 223 -25.01 19.04 -0.09
CA PRO A 223 -24.63 20.28 -0.76
C PRO A 223 -24.31 21.37 0.27
N ASN A 224 -23.27 22.14 -0.01
CA ASN A 224 -22.94 23.36 0.73
C ASN A 224 -23.96 24.46 0.39
N ALA A 225 -23.90 25.61 1.07
CA ALA A 225 -24.83 26.74 0.86
C ALA A 225 -24.88 27.25 -0.60
N ILE A 226 -23.82 27.01 -1.37
CA ILE A 226 -23.68 27.33 -2.80
C ILE A 226 -24.11 26.18 -3.74
N GLY A 227 -24.78 25.15 -3.24
CA GLY A 227 -25.26 24.01 -4.02
C GLY A 227 -24.20 22.98 -4.44
N LEU A 228 -22.91 23.28 -4.29
CA LEU A 228 -21.82 22.34 -4.58
C LEU A 228 -21.77 21.19 -3.56
N VAL A 229 -21.63 19.96 -4.06
CA VAL A 229 -21.39 18.76 -3.25
C VAL A 229 -19.90 18.45 -3.29
N ASP A 230 -19.28 18.30 -2.12
CA ASP A 230 -17.91 17.81 -2.03
C ASP A 230 -17.91 16.28 -2.19
N HIS A 231 -17.42 15.79 -3.33
CA HIS A 231 -17.35 14.35 -3.63
C HIS A 231 -16.02 13.80 -3.10
N PRO A 232 -16.02 12.86 -2.14
CA PRO A 232 -14.79 12.32 -1.60
C PRO A 232 -14.04 11.52 -2.68
N TYR A 233 -12.92 12.06 -3.15
CA TYR A 233 -11.99 11.33 -4.02
C TYR A 233 -11.33 10.22 -3.20
N VAL A 234 -11.86 9.00 -3.31
CA VAL A 234 -11.33 7.80 -2.64
C VAL A 234 -10.00 7.40 -3.29
N THR A 235 -8.93 7.33 -2.49
CA THR A 235 -7.55 7.04 -2.93
C THR A 235 -6.95 5.79 -2.31
N ALA A 236 -7.51 5.31 -1.21
CA ALA A 236 -7.19 4.02 -0.59
C ALA A 236 -8.43 3.48 0.12
N ALA A 237 -8.55 2.16 0.24
CA ALA A 237 -9.59 1.48 0.98
C ALA A 237 -9.04 0.23 1.69
N ALA A 238 -9.62 -0.15 2.82
CA ALA A 238 -9.34 -1.41 3.51
C ALA A 238 -10.61 -1.92 4.20
N PHE A 239 -10.87 -3.23 4.15
CA PHE A 239 -11.88 -3.89 4.97
C PHE A 239 -11.30 -4.22 6.35
N LEU A 240 -12.15 -4.19 7.38
CA LEU A 240 -11.89 -4.83 8.66
C LEU A 240 -12.43 -6.27 8.60
N SER A 241 -11.63 -7.23 9.06
CA SER A 241 -11.89 -8.67 8.95
C SER A 241 -12.97 -9.18 9.89
N ASP A 242 -12.97 -8.73 11.15
CA ASP A 242 -13.83 -9.24 12.23
C ASP A 242 -14.26 -8.08 13.17
N TRP A 243 -14.96 -7.08 12.63
CA TRP A 243 -15.40 -5.89 13.39
C TRP A 243 -16.49 -6.23 14.43
N ALA A 244 -16.05 -6.73 15.58
CA ALA A 244 -16.78 -6.74 16.84
C ALA A 244 -16.82 -5.32 17.47
N GLY A 245 -17.49 -4.40 16.77
CA GLY A 245 -17.64 -3.01 17.22
C GLY A 245 -18.44 -2.85 18.52
N ARG A 246 -18.11 -1.81 19.31
CA ARG A 246 -18.79 -1.45 20.57
C ARG A 246 -20.33 -1.56 20.44
N GLY A 247 -20.94 -2.42 21.26
CA GLY A 247 -22.37 -2.32 21.59
C GLY A 247 -23.36 -2.95 20.61
N GLY A 248 -22.94 -3.90 19.77
CA GLY A 248 -23.86 -4.83 19.12
C GLY A 248 -23.90 -6.15 19.89
N SER A 249 -24.93 -6.34 20.73
CA SER A 249 -25.23 -7.65 21.34
C SER A 249 -25.68 -8.65 20.27
N ASP A 250 -25.56 -9.95 20.58
CA ASP A 250 -26.09 -11.04 19.78
C ASP A 250 -27.57 -10.78 19.39
N GLY A 251 -27.85 -10.68 18.09
CA GLY A 251 -29.20 -10.45 17.58
C GLY A 251 -29.25 -9.74 16.23
N GLU A 252 -29.96 -10.35 15.28
CA GLU A 252 -30.30 -9.83 13.94
C GLU A 252 -29.13 -9.42 13.03
N VAL A 253 -28.68 -10.41 12.24
CA VAL A 253 -27.93 -10.18 11.00
C VAL A 253 -28.84 -9.43 10.01
N GLY A 254 -28.72 -8.10 9.96
CA GLY A 254 -29.51 -7.25 9.06
C GLY A 254 -29.41 -7.71 7.60
N ALA A 255 -30.55 -7.69 6.89
CA ALA A 255 -30.80 -8.37 5.62
C ALA A 255 -29.98 -7.86 4.42
N CYS A 256 -28.69 -8.16 4.40
CA CYS A 256 -27.79 -8.10 3.26
C CYS A 256 -27.05 -9.43 3.18
N SER A 257 -27.00 -10.08 2.00
CA SER A 257 -26.24 -11.33 1.76
C SER A 257 -24.77 -11.23 2.20
N MET A 258 -24.26 -10.00 2.25
CA MET A 258 -22.89 -9.63 2.57
C MET A 258 -22.58 -9.55 4.06
N GLY A 259 -23.57 -9.61 4.96
CA GLY A 259 -23.38 -9.36 6.40
C GLY A 259 -22.95 -7.93 6.75
N ARG A 260 -22.58 -7.71 8.02
CA ARG A 260 -22.01 -6.44 8.50
C ARG A 260 -20.56 -6.33 8.01
N ARG A 261 -20.22 -5.21 7.36
CA ARG A 261 -18.85 -4.88 6.93
C ARG A 261 -18.47 -3.50 7.40
N VAL A 262 -17.23 -3.34 7.83
CA VAL A 262 -16.64 -2.02 8.07
C VAL A 262 -15.49 -1.80 7.10
N VAL A 263 -15.52 -0.63 6.46
CA VAL A 263 -14.57 -0.22 5.44
C VAL A 263 -13.98 1.13 5.84
N VAL A 264 -12.66 1.19 5.92
CA VAL A 264 -11.92 2.44 6.14
C VAL A 264 -11.41 2.94 4.80
N VAL A 265 -11.65 4.23 4.53
CA VAL A 265 -11.38 4.89 3.26
C VAL A 265 -10.50 6.11 3.49
N GLY A 266 -9.48 6.27 2.65
CA GLY A 266 -8.64 7.47 2.61
C GLY A 266 -8.93 8.30 1.37
N ASN A 267 -8.87 9.63 1.49
CA ASN A 267 -9.12 10.55 0.37
C ASN A 267 -7.92 11.46 0.04
N THR A 268 -8.06 12.26 -1.03
CA THR A 268 -7.10 13.31 -1.37
C THR A 268 -7.03 14.42 -0.32
N SER A 269 -8.19 14.81 0.23
CA SER A 269 -8.36 15.84 1.26
C SER A 269 -7.99 15.36 2.68
N HIS A 270 -6.87 14.62 2.81
CA HIS A 270 -6.21 14.21 4.06
C HIS A 270 -7.11 13.60 5.17
N LYS A 271 -8.25 13.01 4.82
CA LYS A 271 -9.24 12.44 5.76
C LYS A 271 -9.35 10.93 5.63
N LEU A 272 -9.56 10.28 6.76
CA LEU A 272 -9.95 8.89 6.91
C LEU A 272 -11.44 8.83 7.26
N LEU A 273 -12.21 8.09 6.47
CA LEU A 273 -13.65 7.90 6.61
C LEU A 273 -13.93 6.44 6.95
N ILE A 274 -14.70 6.17 8.00
CA ILE A 274 -15.11 4.82 8.39
C ILE A 274 -16.58 4.64 8.02
N TYR A 275 -16.87 3.63 7.21
CA TYR A 275 -18.23 3.22 6.85
C TYR A 275 -18.55 1.87 7.48
N ASP A 276 -19.74 1.74 8.08
CA ASP A 276 -20.30 0.47 8.57
C ASP A 276 -21.59 0.21 7.80
N THR A 277 -21.66 -0.92 7.08
CA THR A 277 -22.79 -1.23 6.20
C THR A 277 -24.11 -1.38 6.94
N ALA A 278 -24.06 -1.83 8.21
CA ALA A 278 -25.24 -2.00 9.06
C ALA A 278 -25.67 -0.67 9.69
N ALA A 279 -24.72 0.19 10.09
CA ALA A 279 -25.04 1.50 10.68
C ALA A 279 -25.59 2.51 9.67
N GLY A 280 -25.23 2.38 8.39
CA GLY A 280 -25.91 3.05 7.28
C GLY A 280 -24.97 3.62 6.22
N ARG A 281 -25.53 4.38 5.26
CA ARG A 281 -24.81 4.84 4.06
C ARG A 281 -23.90 6.06 4.27
N ARG A 282 -23.72 6.55 5.49
CA ARG A 282 -22.85 7.71 5.80
C ARG A 282 -21.62 7.26 6.59
N PRO A 283 -20.50 8.00 6.53
CA PRO A 283 -19.37 7.72 7.40
C PRO A 283 -19.80 7.86 8.87
N GLN A 284 -19.45 6.87 9.69
CA GLN A 284 -19.70 6.85 11.12
C GLN A 284 -18.61 7.60 11.91
N LEU A 285 -17.41 7.68 11.33
CA LEU A 285 -16.31 8.49 11.82
C LEU A 285 -15.59 9.15 10.64
N GLU A 286 -15.18 10.40 10.84
CA GLU A 286 -14.29 11.15 9.97
C GLU A 286 -13.11 11.66 10.80
N VAL A 287 -11.88 11.32 10.39
CA VAL A 287 -10.64 11.72 11.06
C VAL A 287 -9.77 12.46 10.05
N ALA A 288 -9.56 13.76 10.26
CA ALA A 288 -8.56 14.51 9.52
C ALA A 288 -7.16 14.14 10.04
N TRP A 289 -6.23 13.80 9.13
CA TRP A 289 -4.90 13.33 9.47
C TRP A 289 -3.82 13.99 8.61
N ARG A 290 -3.06 14.89 9.25
CA ARG A 290 -1.99 15.68 8.62
C ARG A 290 -2.53 16.49 7.42
N ASP A 291 -1.64 16.93 6.54
CA ASP A 291 -1.99 17.70 5.35
C ASP A 291 -1.32 17.10 4.09
N ALA A 292 -1.69 15.86 3.79
CA ALA A 292 -1.27 15.17 2.57
C ALA A 292 -2.30 14.09 2.21
N ARG A 293 -2.51 13.87 0.90
CA ARG A 293 -3.40 12.80 0.40
C ARG A 293 -3.05 11.44 0.99
N ILE A 294 -4.07 10.65 1.30
CA ILE A 294 -3.89 9.24 1.67
C ILE A 294 -3.43 8.48 0.41
N THR A 295 -2.56 7.50 0.61
CA THR A 295 -1.92 6.74 -0.48
C THR A 295 -2.08 5.24 -0.34
N ALA A 296 -2.06 4.71 0.88
CA ALA A 296 -2.34 3.30 1.16
C ALA A 296 -2.98 3.14 2.54
N LEU A 297 -3.78 2.08 2.69
CA LEU A 297 -4.40 1.64 3.94
C LEU A 297 -4.22 0.13 4.08
N VAL A 298 -4.02 -0.35 5.31
CA VAL A 298 -4.07 -1.78 5.63
C VAL A 298 -4.62 -1.98 7.05
N ALA A 299 -5.56 -2.92 7.21
CA ALA A 299 -6.20 -3.23 8.47
C ALA A 299 -5.37 -4.23 9.29
N ASP A 300 -5.08 -3.89 10.55
CA ASP A 300 -4.28 -4.66 11.51
C ASP A 300 -5.23 -5.23 12.57
N GLY A 301 -5.87 -6.34 12.19
CA GLY A 301 -7.07 -6.83 12.86
C GLY A 301 -8.21 -5.81 12.84
N ASP A 302 -9.00 -5.79 13.91
CA ASP A 302 -10.31 -5.13 13.91
C ASP A 302 -10.34 -3.80 14.65
N GLN A 303 -9.21 -3.40 15.25
CA GLN A 303 -9.15 -2.23 16.13
C GLN A 303 -8.13 -1.20 15.67
N ARG A 304 -7.34 -1.53 14.63
CA ARG A 304 -6.26 -0.68 14.12
C ARG A 304 -6.23 -0.70 12.59
N VAL A 305 -5.99 0.46 11.98
CA VAL A 305 -5.67 0.58 10.55
C VAL A 305 -4.41 1.41 10.39
N TRP A 306 -3.44 0.91 9.63
CA TRP A 306 -2.27 1.68 9.25
C TRP A 306 -2.57 2.51 8.01
N ALA A 307 -2.39 3.82 8.11
CA ALA A 307 -2.55 4.76 7.01
C ALA A 307 -1.19 5.33 6.59
N ALA A 308 -0.97 5.40 5.28
CA ALA A 308 0.17 6.06 4.65
C ALA A 308 -0.29 7.28 3.84
N ASN A 309 0.58 8.28 3.70
CA ASN A 309 0.30 9.47 2.91
C ASN A 309 1.41 9.89 1.94
N GLY A 310 1.07 10.89 1.11
CA GLY A 310 1.96 11.49 0.11
C GLY A 310 3.22 12.16 0.67
N ALA A 311 3.27 12.49 1.96
CA ALA A 311 4.41 13.11 2.63
C ALA A 311 5.37 12.09 3.29
N GLY A 312 5.02 10.80 3.29
CA GLY A 312 5.83 9.74 3.91
C GLY A 312 5.55 9.50 5.39
N ALA A 313 4.46 10.04 5.95
CA ALA A 313 4.00 9.59 7.25
C ALA A 313 3.29 8.23 7.11
N VAL A 314 3.50 7.34 8.08
CA VAL A 314 2.73 6.10 8.25
C VAL A 314 2.31 6.00 9.72
N GLU A 315 1.01 5.97 9.99
CA GLU A 315 0.45 6.00 11.35
C GLU A 315 -0.72 5.04 11.56
N ALA A 316 -0.84 4.53 12.77
CA ALA A 316 -1.94 3.67 13.20
C ALA A 316 -3.13 4.51 13.68
N LEU A 317 -4.26 4.40 12.99
CA LEU A 317 -5.58 4.81 13.48
C LEU A 317 -6.11 3.75 14.46
N ASP A 318 -6.38 4.13 15.71
CA ASP A 318 -7.15 3.31 16.66
C ASP A 318 -8.64 3.60 16.45
N LEU A 319 -9.39 2.56 16.12
CA LEU A 319 -10.80 2.62 15.78
C LEU A 319 -11.71 2.71 17.02
N ARG A 320 -11.26 2.25 18.19
CA ARG A 320 -11.97 2.41 19.48
C ARG A 320 -11.86 3.82 20.02
N ALA A 321 -10.69 4.42 19.83
CA ALA A 321 -10.37 5.77 20.28
C ALA A 321 -10.71 6.85 19.24
N GLY A 322 -10.93 6.47 17.98
CA GLY A 322 -11.22 7.37 16.87
C GLY A 322 -10.08 8.35 16.53
N ARG A 323 -8.83 7.98 16.82
CA ARG A 323 -7.66 8.86 16.68
C ARG A 323 -6.40 8.10 16.28
N MET A 324 -5.44 8.81 15.73
CA MET A 324 -4.11 8.26 15.46
C MET A 324 -3.37 8.01 16.78
N THR A 325 -2.70 6.87 16.92
CA THR A 325 -2.04 6.43 18.17
C THR A 325 -0.52 6.31 18.07
N GLY A 326 0.06 6.64 16.91
CA GLY A 326 1.50 6.76 16.69
C GLY A 326 1.94 6.23 15.33
N GLY A 327 3.18 6.53 14.95
CA GLY A 327 3.67 6.30 13.60
C GLY A 327 5.00 5.59 13.49
N LEU A 328 5.18 4.97 12.32
CA LEU A 328 6.41 4.35 11.87
C LEU A 328 7.31 5.44 11.28
N LYS A 329 8.53 5.57 11.81
CA LYS A 329 9.47 6.61 11.39
C LYS A 329 10.38 6.11 10.25
N GLY A 330 10.97 7.06 9.52
CA GLY A 330 12.09 6.82 8.62
C GLY A 330 11.78 6.80 7.13
N ALA A 331 10.51 6.86 6.71
CA ALA A 331 10.14 7.05 5.30
C ALA A 331 10.39 8.51 4.87
N GLY A 332 10.98 8.69 3.68
CA GLY A 332 11.54 9.95 3.18
C GLY A 332 10.80 10.56 1.97
N GLY A 333 9.50 10.28 1.84
CA GLY A 333 8.66 10.70 0.73
C GLY A 333 7.42 9.82 0.61
N SER A 334 6.54 10.08 -0.37
CA SER A 334 5.27 9.35 -0.53
C SER A 334 5.46 7.83 -0.43
N VAL A 335 4.87 7.25 0.61
CA VAL A 335 4.68 5.80 0.72
C VAL A 335 3.52 5.44 -0.20
N ARG A 336 3.71 4.49 -1.11
CA ARG A 336 2.72 4.10 -2.13
C ARG A 336 2.02 2.79 -1.82
N ALA A 337 2.66 1.92 -1.05
CA ALA A 337 2.08 0.65 -0.62
C ALA A 337 2.52 0.28 0.79
N LEU A 338 1.61 -0.40 1.50
CA LEU A 338 1.80 -1.04 2.79
C LEU A 338 1.36 -2.50 2.66
N ALA A 339 2.07 -3.42 3.31
CA ALA A 339 1.66 -4.82 3.42
C ALA A 339 1.94 -5.35 4.83
N LEU A 340 0.91 -5.78 5.55
CA LEU A 340 1.09 -6.57 6.77
C LEU A 340 1.53 -7.99 6.43
N HIS A 341 2.25 -8.62 7.34
CA HIS A 341 2.69 -10.00 7.17
C HIS A 341 1.49 -10.97 7.30
N PRO A 342 1.08 -11.68 6.23
CA PRO A 342 -0.15 -12.47 6.23
C PRO A 342 -0.14 -13.66 7.20
N GLY A 343 1.03 -14.11 7.67
CA GLY A 343 1.15 -15.11 8.75
C GLY A 343 0.93 -14.57 10.17
N GLY A 344 0.20 -13.46 10.35
CA GLY A 344 -0.20 -12.92 11.67
C GLY A 344 0.92 -12.33 12.55
N GLN A 345 2.17 -12.37 12.11
CA GLN A 345 3.29 -11.75 12.83
C GLN A 345 3.16 -10.21 12.85
N PRO A 346 3.62 -9.52 13.91
CA PRO A 346 3.49 -8.08 14.07
C PRO A 346 4.51 -7.31 13.22
N LEU A 347 4.43 -7.48 11.90
CA LEU A 347 5.35 -6.97 10.89
C LEU A 347 4.59 -6.24 9.79
N ILE A 348 5.07 -5.07 9.42
CA ILE A 348 4.54 -4.26 8.31
C ILE A 348 5.68 -3.84 7.39
N ALA A 349 5.50 -4.11 6.09
CA ALA A 349 6.38 -3.63 5.04
C ALA A 349 5.82 -2.32 4.45
N SER A 350 6.73 -1.38 4.15
CA SER A 350 6.41 -0.11 3.48
C SER A 350 7.32 0.14 2.29
N ALA A 351 6.74 0.67 1.21
CA ALA A 351 7.41 0.93 -0.07
C ALA A 351 6.91 2.24 -0.68
N GLY A 352 7.80 3.02 -1.32
CA GLY A 352 7.43 4.30 -1.92
C GLY A 352 8.52 4.99 -2.73
N LEU A 353 8.39 6.32 -2.84
CA LEU A 353 9.24 7.19 -3.66
C LEU A 353 10.69 7.31 -3.19
N ASP A 354 10.99 7.00 -1.93
CA ASP A 354 12.32 7.17 -1.36
C ASP A 354 13.33 6.07 -1.78
N ARG A 355 12.86 5.04 -2.50
CA ARG A 355 13.64 3.92 -3.05
C ARG A 355 14.19 2.98 -1.97
N PHE A 356 13.56 2.96 -0.79
CA PHE A 356 13.84 1.99 0.27
C PHE A 356 12.61 1.13 0.54
N VAL A 357 12.84 -0.17 0.71
CA VAL A 357 11.90 -1.07 1.39
C VAL A 357 12.21 -1.01 2.87
N ARG A 358 11.20 -0.90 3.72
CA ARG A 358 11.37 -0.98 5.18
C ARG A 358 10.42 -1.99 5.78
N VAL A 359 10.91 -2.74 6.76
CA VAL A 359 10.08 -3.55 7.65
C VAL A 359 10.10 -2.91 9.03
N HIS A 360 8.92 -2.75 9.61
CA HIS A 360 8.74 -2.28 10.98
C HIS A 360 7.96 -3.31 11.79
N SER A 361 8.17 -3.32 13.10
CA SER A 361 7.29 -4.02 14.02
C SER A 361 6.01 -3.20 14.24
N THR A 362 4.82 -3.79 14.16
CA THR A 362 3.55 -3.08 14.39
C THR A 362 3.35 -2.74 15.87
N ASP A 363 3.85 -3.57 16.78
CA ASP A 363 3.73 -3.38 18.23
C ASP A 363 4.73 -2.34 18.77
N SER A 364 6.03 -2.58 18.56
CA SER A 364 7.08 -1.70 19.08
C SER A 364 7.29 -0.44 18.21
N ARG A 365 6.81 -0.46 16.95
CA ARG A 365 6.97 0.62 15.95
C ARG A 365 8.43 0.89 15.56
N ALA A 366 9.35 0.04 16.01
CA ALA A 366 10.75 0.05 15.62
C ALA A 366 10.86 -0.25 14.12
N ASN A 367 11.75 0.45 13.42
CA ASN A 367 12.23 -0.02 12.12
C ASN A 367 13.19 -1.18 12.40
N LEU A 368 12.87 -2.35 11.87
CA LEU A 368 13.68 -3.55 12.06
C LEU A 368 14.75 -3.61 10.97
N GLY A 369 14.33 -3.52 9.71
CA GLY A 369 15.23 -3.59 8.55
C GLY A 369 14.90 -2.56 7.48
N ARG A 370 15.90 -2.26 6.64
CA ARG A 370 15.75 -1.42 5.45
C ARG A 370 16.65 -1.93 4.31
N ALA A 371 16.13 -1.95 3.09
CA ALA A 371 16.88 -2.33 1.88
C ALA A 371 16.79 -1.22 0.83
N TYR A 372 17.93 -0.84 0.22
CA TYR A 372 17.95 0.14 -0.87
C TYR A 372 17.79 -0.55 -2.23
N VAL A 373 16.78 -0.13 -3.01
CA VAL A 373 16.37 -0.82 -4.25
C VAL A 373 16.58 -0.01 -5.54
N LYS A 374 17.31 1.11 -5.43
CA LYS A 374 17.73 2.05 -6.50
C LYS A 374 16.61 2.78 -7.27
N GLN A 375 15.42 2.21 -7.41
CA GLN A 375 14.29 2.75 -8.20
C GLN A 375 13.10 3.10 -7.30
N GLN A 376 12.21 3.99 -7.77
CA GLN A 376 11.00 4.33 -7.01
C GLN A 376 10.04 3.14 -7.01
N LEU A 377 9.44 2.84 -5.87
CA LEU A 377 8.54 1.71 -5.71
C LEU A 377 7.07 2.09 -5.96
N THR A 378 6.29 1.11 -6.40
CA THR A 378 4.85 1.23 -6.65
C THR A 378 4.03 0.32 -5.74
N ALA A 379 4.42 -0.94 -5.59
CA ALA A 379 3.73 -1.95 -4.78
C ALA A 379 4.70 -2.84 -3.98
N VAL A 380 4.19 -3.50 -2.93
CA VAL A 380 4.92 -4.49 -2.11
C VAL A 380 3.98 -5.64 -1.75
N ALA A 381 4.50 -6.87 -1.74
CA ALA A 381 3.82 -8.05 -1.20
C ALA A 381 4.82 -8.95 -0.46
N TRP A 382 4.33 -9.75 0.48
CA TRP A 382 5.11 -10.80 1.13
C TRP A 382 5.04 -12.10 0.32
N LEU A 383 6.15 -12.86 0.32
CA LEU A 383 6.24 -14.20 -0.27
C LEU A 383 6.80 -15.17 0.78
N PRO A 384 6.49 -16.48 0.69
CA PRO A 384 7.07 -17.45 1.60
C PRO A 384 8.61 -17.46 1.47
N PRO A 385 9.34 -17.68 2.57
CA PRO A 385 10.77 -17.96 2.52
C PRO A 385 11.04 -19.15 1.59
N LEU A 386 12.16 -19.15 0.89
CA LEU A 386 12.60 -20.35 0.17
C LEU A 386 13.06 -21.40 1.18
N ALA A 387 12.75 -22.68 0.95
CA ALA A 387 13.29 -23.75 1.77
C ALA A 387 14.82 -23.80 1.60
N VAL A 388 15.54 -23.63 2.72
CA VAL A 388 17.00 -23.82 2.74
C VAL A 388 17.26 -25.33 2.79
N ALA A 389 17.86 -25.87 1.74
CA ALA A 389 18.27 -27.28 1.75
C ALA A 389 19.26 -27.53 2.91
N PRO A 390 19.04 -28.56 3.77
CA PRO A 390 19.91 -28.85 4.89
C PRO A 390 21.30 -29.29 4.40
N GLY A 391 22.21 -28.32 4.35
CA GLY A 391 23.56 -28.46 3.79
C GLY A 391 24.13 -27.16 3.24
N ALA A 392 23.29 -26.29 2.65
CA ALA A 392 23.75 -25.02 2.06
C ALA A 392 24.29 -24.03 3.11
N ALA A 393 23.65 -23.95 4.28
CA ALA A 393 24.12 -23.13 5.40
C ALA A 393 25.49 -23.58 5.95
N ALA A 394 25.78 -24.89 5.93
CA ALA A 394 27.06 -25.42 6.35
C ALA A 394 28.20 -25.08 5.36
N ALA A 395 27.90 -25.07 4.06
CA ALA A 395 28.86 -24.63 3.03
C ALA A 395 29.19 -23.13 3.14
N ALA A 396 28.18 -22.26 3.30
CA ALA A 396 28.38 -20.82 3.46
C ALA A 396 29.18 -20.46 4.74
N ALA A 397 29.00 -21.23 5.82
CA ALA A 397 29.78 -21.11 7.06
C ALA A 397 31.20 -21.71 6.96
N ALA A 398 31.46 -22.55 5.95
CA ALA A 398 32.79 -23.11 5.67
C ALA A 398 33.64 -22.14 4.83
N ASP A 399 33.08 -21.53 3.78
CA ASP A 399 33.78 -20.54 2.93
C ASP A 399 34.31 -19.34 3.73
N THR A 400 33.49 -18.83 4.67
CA THR A 400 33.89 -17.74 5.57
C THR A 400 35.03 -18.12 6.53
N LYS A 401 35.25 -19.42 6.81
CA LYS A 401 36.41 -19.92 7.57
C LYS A 401 37.62 -20.28 6.70
N GLY A 402 37.40 -20.61 5.42
CA GLY A 402 38.45 -20.82 4.43
C GLY A 402 39.24 -19.53 4.15
N ALA A 403 38.53 -18.46 3.79
CA ALA A 403 39.13 -17.15 3.50
C ALA A 403 39.95 -16.58 4.68
N ALA A 404 39.51 -16.83 5.92
CA ALA A 404 40.22 -16.40 7.13
C ALA A 404 41.54 -17.16 7.39
N ARG A 405 41.75 -18.34 6.78
CA ARG A 405 42.98 -19.14 6.94
C ARG A 405 44.04 -18.83 5.87
N GLU A 406 43.66 -18.56 4.63
CA GLU A 406 44.62 -18.20 3.58
C GLU A 406 45.27 -16.82 3.81
N GLY A 407 44.53 -15.87 4.39
CA GLY A 407 45.06 -14.54 4.71
C GLY A 407 46.20 -14.51 5.74
N LEU A 408 46.37 -15.58 6.54
CA LEU A 408 47.32 -15.61 7.66
C LEU A 408 48.65 -16.33 7.34
N GLN A 409 48.79 -16.95 6.16
CA GLN A 409 50.01 -17.69 5.79
C GLN A 409 51.00 -16.92 4.89
N ARG A 410 50.66 -15.73 4.41
CA ARG A 410 51.50 -14.94 3.46
C ARG A 410 52.38 -13.85 4.08
N SER A 411 52.60 -13.84 5.41
CA SER A 411 53.27 -12.73 6.10
C SER A 411 54.50 -13.11 6.96
N ARG A 412 55.35 -14.07 6.51
CA ARG A 412 56.67 -14.33 7.14
C ARG A 412 57.80 -14.61 6.14
N GLY A 413 58.86 -13.79 6.21
CA GLY A 413 60.13 -13.90 5.46
C GLY A 413 60.24 -12.87 4.33
N GLY A 414 61.31 -12.09 4.18
CA GLY A 414 62.55 -11.90 4.97
C GLY A 414 63.20 -10.55 4.62
N ARG A 415 64.29 -10.15 5.31
CA ARG A 415 64.82 -8.76 5.25
C ARG A 415 66.26 -8.68 4.67
N THR A 416 66.55 -7.58 3.96
CA THR A 416 67.87 -6.89 3.80
C THR A 416 69.03 -7.56 3.02
N PRO A 417 70.08 -6.81 2.55
CA PRO A 417 70.25 -5.35 2.32
C PRO A 417 71.04 -4.93 1.03
N SER A 418 71.29 -3.61 0.88
CA SER A 418 72.44 -2.89 0.24
C SER A 418 72.20 -2.08 -1.06
N GLN A 419 73.02 -1.01 -1.24
CA GLN A 419 72.99 0.07 -2.28
C GLN A 419 74.31 0.03 -3.12
N PRO A 420 74.82 1.09 -3.81
CA PRO A 420 74.27 2.36 -4.40
C PRO A 420 74.79 2.64 -5.85
N VAL A 421 74.74 3.92 -6.32
CA VAL A 421 75.46 4.55 -7.49
C VAL A 421 74.87 4.24 -8.90
N GLY A 422 74.82 5.13 -9.90
CA GLY A 422 75.03 6.59 -10.00
C GLY A 422 75.17 7.08 -11.47
N ASP A 423 74.55 8.23 -11.78
CA ASP A 423 74.89 9.35 -12.73
C ASP A 423 75.32 9.15 -14.22
N ASP A 424 75.48 10.32 -14.89
CA ASP A 424 75.79 10.67 -16.31
C ASP A 424 74.59 10.64 -17.30
N SER A 425 74.04 11.78 -17.78
CA SER A 425 74.50 12.81 -18.76
C SER A 425 74.36 12.34 -20.23
N ASP A 426 74.03 13.12 -21.27
CA ASP A 426 74.02 14.57 -21.56
C ASP A 426 72.77 14.96 -22.40
N ALA A 427 72.18 16.17 -22.28
CA ALA A 427 72.42 17.40 -23.08
C ALA A 427 72.16 17.29 -24.61
N ALA A 428 71.66 18.30 -25.34
CA ALA A 428 71.50 19.73 -25.05
C ALA A 428 70.44 20.42 -25.97
N ALA A 429 70.15 21.69 -25.65
CA ALA A 429 69.79 22.79 -26.57
C ALA A 429 68.40 22.76 -27.29
N SER A 430 67.70 23.88 -27.49
CA SER A 430 67.97 25.28 -27.08
C SER A 430 66.70 26.14 -27.19
N ASP A 431 66.62 27.14 -26.30
CA ASP A 431 66.11 28.50 -26.48
C ASP A 431 64.71 28.76 -27.10
N GLY A 432 63.93 29.71 -26.57
CA GLY A 432 64.16 30.57 -25.41
C GLY A 432 63.32 31.84 -25.44
N SER A 433 63.25 32.53 -24.29
CA SER A 433 62.74 33.90 -24.10
C SER A 433 61.26 34.19 -24.44
N SER A 434 60.53 35.01 -23.67
CA SER A 434 60.77 35.55 -22.32
C SER A 434 59.48 36.20 -21.79
N SER A 435 59.48 36.53 -20.48
CA SER A 435 58.96 37.78 -19.88
C SER A 435 57.57 38.33 -20.31
N ASP A 436 56.67 38.71 -19.41
CA ASP A 436 56.85 38.85 -17.96
C ASP A 436 55.55 38.91 -17.16
N GLU A 437 55.76 38.96 -15.84
CA GLU A 437 54.85 39.41 -14.77
C GLU A 437 53.83 40.52 -15.17
N GLY A 438 52.67 40.66 -14.55
CA GLY A 438 52.15 40.06 -13.32
C GLY A 438 51.18 41.06 -12.64
N GLY A 439 50.73 40.77 -11.41
CA GLY A 439 50.14 41.83 -10.54
C GLY A 439 48.62 41.83 -10.34
N LYS A 440 48.19 41.08 -9.32
CA LYS A 440 46.87 41.14 -8.64
C LYS A 440 46.32 42.56 -8.38
N ARG A 441 44.99 42.71 -8.48
CA ARG A 441 44.01 43.30 -7.51
C ARG A 441 42.62 43.26 -8.19
N GLY A 442 41.48 43.09 -7.52
CA GLY A 442 41.15 43.24 -6.10
C GLY A 442 40.12 44.36 -5.92
N GLY A 443 38.82 44.06 -5.98
CA GLY A 443 37.76 45.07 -5.93
C GLY A 443 36.38 44.50 -5.54
N SER A 444 35.79 45.04 -4.48
CA SER A 444 34.45 44.72 -3.97
C SER A 444 33.52 45.91 -4.18
N ARG A 445 32.23 45.67 -4.51
CA ARG A 445 31.11 46.54 -4.10
C ARG A 445 29.72 45.92 -4.31
N LYS A 446 28.75 46.40 -3.52
CA LYS A 446 27.33 45.99 -3.45
C LYS A 446 26.45 46.74 -4.46
N GLY A 447 25.29 46.16 -4.74
CA GLY A 447 24.08 46.82 -5.28
C GLY A 447 23.62 46.18 -6.60
N GLY A 448 22.33 45.93 -6.86
CA GLY A 448 21.14 46.04 -5.99
C GLY A 448 19.87 46.31 -6.80
N GLY A 449 18.84 45.46 -6.64
CA GLY A 449 17.46 45.70 -7.12
C GLY A 449 17.21 45.49 -8.62
N GLY A 450 16.01 45.00 -8.96
CA GLY A 450 15.57 44.85 -10.36
C GLY A 450 14.63 43.67 -10.60
N GLY A 451 13.46 43.64 -9.94
CA GLY A 451 12.39 42.70 -10.27
C GLY A 451 11.43 43.30 -11.30
N SER A 452 10.92 42.48 -12.22
CA SER A 452 9.86 42.86 -13.18
C SER A 452 8.66 41.93 -13.00
N GLY A 453 7.56 42.47 -12.49
CA GLY A 453 6.23 41.88 -12.61
C GLY A 453 5.40 42.68 -13.61
N SER A 454 4.42 42.01 -14.23
CA SER A 454 3.37 42.61 -15.05
C SER A 454 2.07 41.86 -14.73
N SER A 455 1.06 42.41 -14.05
CA SER A 455 0.24 43.60 -14.35
C SER A 455 -0.85 43.34 -15.40
N SER A 456 -2.10 43.31 -14.94
CA SER A 456 -3.29 43.63 -15.75
C SER A 456 -4.40 44.15 -14.85
N ASP A 457 -4.56 45.47 -14.85
CA ASP A 457 -5.73 46.29 -14.50
C ASP A 457 -7.05 45.81 -15.18
N SER A 458 -8.25 46.35 -14.94
CA SER A 458 -8.97 47.07 -13.84
C SER A 458 -10.48 47.05 -14.23
N ASP A 459 -11.49 47.31 -13.40
CA ASP A 459 -12.11 48.61 -12.99
C ASP A 459 -13.23 48.26 -11.93
N ASP A 460 -13.38 48.85 -10.73
CA ASP A 460 -14.04 50.13 -10.28
C ASP A 460 -15.54 50.30 -10.66
N GLU A 461 -16.49 50.84 -9.86
CA GLU A 461 -16.57 51.45 -8.49
C GLU A 461 -16.88 50.39 -7.37
N GLY A 462 -17.06 50.70 -6.06
CA GLY A 462 -17.09 52.01 -5.39
C GLY A 462 -17.67 52.13 -3.95
N ALA A 463 -18.10 53.37 -3.63
CA ALA A 463 -18.78 53.96 -2.46
C ALA A 463 -19.13 53.17 -1.16
N GLY A 464 -18.88 53.79 0.01
CA GLY A 464 -19.63 53.52 1.27
C GLY A 464 -18.88 53.70 2.61
N ARG A 465 -19.19 54.75 3.39
CA ARG A 465 -18.53 55.08 4.68
C ARG A 465 -19.26 54.57 5.94
N HIS A 466 -18.53 54.63 7.07
CA HIS A 466 -18.96 54.53 8.48
C HIS A 466 -19.26 53.10 9.01
N GLY A 467 -19.01 52.76 10.28
CA GLY A 467 -18.35 53.53 11.36
C GLY A 467 -18.65 52.96 12.76
N GLN A 468 -17.72 53.14 13.71
CA GLN A 468 -17.90 52.98 15.17
C GLN A 468 -18.19 51.58 15.77
N ARG A 469 -17.09 50.86 16.04
CA ARG A 469 -16.70 50.35 17.38
C ARG A 469 -17.58 50.82 18.57
N LEU A 470 -18.11 49.88 19.36
CA LEU A 470 -18.28 50.02 20.83
C LEU A 470 -18.36 48.65 21.53
N LYS A 471 -17.89 48.58 22.79
CA LYS A 471 -17.95 47.42 23.69
C LYS A 471 -18.97 47.70 24.81
N LEU A 472 -19.48 46.65 25.47
CA LEU A 472 -19.56 46.41 26.94
C LEU A 472 -20.89 45.83 27.43
N GLY A 473 -20.82 45.06 28.53
CA GLY A 473 -21.95 44.62 29.37
C GLY A 473 -22.69 43.37 28.86
N GLY A 474 -22.95 42.31 29.64
CA GLY A 474 -22.76 42.08 31.07
C GLY A 474 -24.10 42.10 31.83
N GLY A 475 -24.64 40.92 32.15
CA GLY A 475 -25.90 40.80 32.89
C GLY A 475 -26.20 39.36 33.32
N ARG A 476 -26.44 39.15 34.62
CA ARG A 476 -26.85 37.87 35.24
C ARG A 476 -28.36 37.83 35.49
N GLY A 477 -28.92 36.63 35.55
CA GLY A 477 -30.26 36.34 36.06
C GLY A 477 -30.91 35.20 35.26
N GLY A 478 -31.46 34.13 35.83
CA GLY A 478 -31.83 33.87 37.22
C GLY A 478 -33.35 33.76 37.34
N GLY A 479 -33.91 32.55 37.23
CA GLY A 479 -35.36 32.35 37.28
C GLY A 479 -35.78 30.88 37.24
N ARG A 480 -36.27 30.37 38.37
CA ARG A 480 -36.84 29.03 38.54
C ARG A 480 -38.34 29.18 38.82
N SER A 481 -39.21 28.59 37.99
CA SER A 481 -40.60 28.25 38.33
C SER A 481 -41.16 27.27 37.28
N GLY A 482 -42.14 26.41 37.56
CA GLY A 482 -42.76 26.12 38.84
C GLY A 482 -44.28 25.92 38.77
N GLY A 483 -44.74 24.75 38.28
CA GLY A 483 -46.15 24.32 38.34
C GLY A 483 -46.87 24.27 36.98
N LYS A 484 -48.02 23.61 36.82
CA LYS A 484 -48.74 22.60 37.62
C LYS A 484 -49.97 22.15 36.78
N ARG A 485 -50.16 20.83 36.60
CA ARG A 485 -51.43 20.09 36.41
C ARG A 485 -52.68 20.77 35.78
N LYS A 486 -53.21 20.14 34.72
CA LYS A 486 -54.59 19.57 34.56
C LYS A 486 -54.61 18.84 33.19
N GLY A 487 -55.34 17.76 32.93
CA GLY A 487 -56.40 17.10 33.69
C GLY A 487 -57.72 17.15 32.92
N GLY A 488 -58.03 16.11 32.13
CA GLY A 488 -59.28 16.05 31.34
C GLY A 488 -59.46 14.75 30.55
N ARG A 489 -60.30 13.84 31.05
CA ARG A 489 -60.83 12.69 30.29
C ARG A 489 -62.12 13.13 29.59
N GLY A 490 -62.30 12.76 28.32
CA GLY A 490 -63.58 12.76 27.61
C GLY A 490 -63.82 11.41 26.96
N LYS A 491 -64.98 10.77 27.23
CA LYS A 491 -65.38 9.48 26.66
C LYS A 491 -66.49 9.67 25.62
N GLY A 492 -66.51 8.78 24.62
CA GLY A 492 -67.68 8.46 23.81
C GLY A 492 -67.70 9.13 22.42
N GLY A 493 -68.13 8.45 21.36
CA GLY A 493 -68.49 7.03 21.25
C GLY A 493 -69.39 6.73 20.05
N ARG A 494 -69.35 5.46 19.57
CA ARG A 494 -70.16 4.89 18.46
C ARG A 494 -69.88 5.50 17.07
N GLY A 495 -69.82 4.73 15.97
CA GLY A 495 -69.82 3.27 15.83
C GLY A 495 -70.28 2.83 14.42
N SER A 496 -70.05 1.55 14.06
CA SER A 496 -70.59 0.83 12.88
C SER A 496 -70.18 1.34 11.47
N LYS A 497 -70.11 0.53 10.40
CA LYS A 497 -70.31 -0.93 10.15
C LYS A 497 -69.77 -1.29 8.75
N LYS A 498 -69.17 -2.48 8.59
CA LYS A 498 -69.13 -3.35 7.36
C LYS A 498 -68.56 -2.74 6.04
N ALA A 499 -68.09 -3.49 5.04
CA ALA A 499 -68.00 -4.94 4.76
C ALA A 499 -66.54 -5.28 4.32
N ARG A 500 -66.01 -6.52 4.38
CA ARG A 500 -66.26 -7.70 3.52
C ARG A 500 -66.39 -7.37 2.01
N ALA A 501 -65.78 -8.11 1.09
CA ALA A 501 -65.11 -9.43 1.21
C ALA A 501 -63.62 -9.37 0.85
#